data_AF-S8DGG2-F1
#
_entry.id   AF-S8DGG2-F1
#
_cell.length_a   1.000
_cell.length_b   1.000
_cell.length_c   1.000
_cell.angle_alpha   90.00
_cell.angle_beta   90.00
_cell.angle_gamma   90.00
#
_symmetry.space_group_name_H-M   'P 1'
#
loop_
_entity.id
_entity.type
_entity.pdbx_description
1 polymer ?
#
loop_
_entity_poly.entity_id
_entity_poly.type
_entity_poly.pdbx_seq_one_letter_code
_entity_poly.pdbx_strand_id
1 'polypeptide(L)'
;YRFFVIANFIATGFSVTTLLLVVVLRNKSPGSNSYFFLFLLDLIVGDILLGGCAAATSIGYLGKYGNDHTGWLPVCDHFAKFCDRGTISIAVSYACVVFYLILASASASASR
;
A
#
# COMPACT_ATOMS: atom_id res chain seq x y z
N TYR A 1 -9.35 -0.78 9.89
CA TYR A 1 -8.02 -1.42 10.08
C TYR A 1 -7.90 -2.84 9.53
N ARG A 2 -8.89 -3.74 9.66
CA ARG A 2 -8.77 -5.12 9.13
C ARG A 2 -8.37 -5.15 7.64
N PHE A 3 -9.06 -4.35 6.82
CA PHE A 3 -8.76 -4.22 5.39
C PHE A 3 -7.33 -3.70 5.12
N PHE A 4 -6.91 -2.66 5.85
CA PHE A 4 -5.54 -2.10 5.74
C PHE A 4 -4.46 -3.15 6.07
N VAL A 5 -4.66 -3.98 7.09
CA VAL A 5 -3.72 -5.05 7.45
C VAL A 5 -3.63 -6.11 6.34
N ILE A 6 -4.78 -6.53 5.81
CA ILE A 6 -4.84 -7.50 4.71
C ILE A 6 -4.16 -6.93 3.45
N ALA A 7 -4.40 -5.66 3.12
CA ALA A 7 -3.77 -5.00 1.98
C ALA A 7 -2.23 -4.96 2.11
N ASN A 8 -1.70 -4.59 3.28
CA ASN A 8 -0.25 -4.60 3.52
C ASN A 8 0.35 -6.01 3.50
N PHE A 9 -0.38 -7.02 3.97
CA PHE A 9 0.04 -8.41 3.88
C PHE A 9 0.17 -8.87 2.42
N ILE A 10 -0.84 -8.57 1.59
CA ILE A 10 -0.80 -8.87 0.15
C ILE A 10 0.37 -8.16 -0.52
N ALA A 11 0.58 -6.87 -0.24
CA ALA A 11 1.69 -6.11 -0.80
C ALA A 11 3.06 -6.69 -0.41
N THR A 12 3.21 -7.13 0.84
CA THR A 12 4.46 -7.75 1.31
C THR A 12 4.72 -9.09 0.61
N GLY A 13 3.71 -9.96 0.55
CA GLY A 13 3.81 -11.24 -0.16
C GLY A 13 4.12 -11.05 -1.65
N PHE A 14 3.51 -10.04 -2.26
CA PHE A 14 3.76 -9.72 -3.65
C PHE A 14 5.18 -9.18 -3.87
N SER A 15 5.65 -8.24 -3.05
CA SER A 15 7.03 -7.71 -3.11
C SER A 15 8.08 -8.81 -3.01
N VAL A 16 7.90 -9.77 -2.09
CA VAL A 16 8.81 -10.92 -1.94
C VAL A 16 8.78 -11.80 -3.19
N THR A 17 7.58 -12.06 -3.73
CA THR A 17 7.42 -12.87 -4.95
C THR A 17 8.10 -12.20 -6.15
N THR A 18 7.90 -10.89 -6.34
CA THR A 18 8.56 -10.12 -7.41
C THR A 18 10.07 -10.10 -7.24
N LEU A 19 10.58 -9.92 -6.02
CA LEU A 19 12.02 -9.98 -5.74
C LEU A 19 12.61 -11.34 -6.13
N LEU A 20 11.94 -12.44 -5.74
CA LEU A 20 12.35 -13.79 -6.10
C LEU A 20 12.33 -14.00 -7.62
N LEU A 21 11.28 -13.54 -8.29
CA LEU A 21 11.18 -13.61 -9.76
C LEU A 21 12.34 -12.86 -10.43
N VAL A 22 12.65 -11.63 -9.98
CA VAL A 22 13.78 -10.85 -10.52
C VAL A 22 15.11 -11.57 -10.29
N VAL A 23 15.34 -12.15 -9.11
CA VAL A 23 16.57 -12.88 -8.80
C VAL A 23 16.72 -14.15 -9.66
N VAL A 24 15.64 -14.91 -9.85
CA VAL A 24 15.64 -16.15 -10.67
C VAL A 24 15.77 -15.82 -12.15
N LEU A 25 15.06 -14.80 -12.63
CA LEU A 25 15.08 -14.37 -14.02
C LEU A 25 16.30 -13.52 -14.37
N ARG A 26 17.13 -13.11 -13.39
CA ARG A 26 18.37 -12.37 -13.66
C ARG A 26 19.30 -13.06 -14.66
N ASN A 27 19.25 -14.40 -14.73
CA ASN A 27 20.04 -15.19 -15.69
C ASN A 27 19.32 -15.49 -17.02
N LYS A 28 18.06 -15.08 -17.20
CA LYS A 28 17.27 -15.31 -18.43
C LYS A 28 16.64 -14.01 -18.90
N SER A 29 16.89 -13.62 -20.14
CA SER A 29 16.22 -12.44 -20.72
C SER A 29 14.69 -12.61 -20.65
N PRO A 30 13.96 -11.80 -19.84
CA PRO A 30 12.52 -11.91 -19.74
C PRO A 30 11.89 -11.47 -21.06
N GLY A 31 10.92 -12.22 -21.56
CA GLY A 31 10.16 -11.81 -22.74
C GLY A 31 9.31 -10.56 -22.46
N SER A 32 9.02 -9.78 -23.51
CA SER A 32 8.18 -8.56 -23.45
C SER A 32 6.85 -8.77 -22.70
N ASN A 33 6.23 -9.96 -22.82
CA ASN A 33 4.97 -10.30 -22.15
C ASN A 33 5.07 -10.35 -20.61
N SER A 34 6.25 -10.66 -20.05
CA SER A 34 6.44 -10.70 -18.60
C SER A 34 6.43 -9.30 -17.96
N TYR A 35 6.96 -8.28 -18.67
CA TYR A 35 6.96 -6.90 -18.17
C TYR A 35 5.55 -6.30 -18.11
N PHE A 36 4.69 -6.63 -19.08
CA PHE A 36 3.30 -6.23 -19.06
C PHE A 36 2.53 -6.86 -17.89
N PHE A 37 2.79 -8.14 -17.59
CA PHE A 37 2.16 -8.81 -16.45
C PHE A 37 2.61 -8.22 -15.11
N LEU A 38 3.91 -7.91 -14.96
CA LEU A 38 4.44 -7.21 -13.78
C LEU A 38 3.79 -5.84 -13.61
N PHE A 39 3.66 -5.07 -14.69
CA PHE A 39 2.98 -3.77 -14.67
C PHE A 39 1.55 -3.85 -14.14
N LEU A 40 0.73 -4.77 -14.68
CA LEU A 40 -0.66 -4.93 -14.23
C LEU A 40 -0.74 -5.33 -12.75
N LEU A 41 0.17 -6.19 -12.31
CA LEU A 41 0.18 -6.70 -10.96
C LEU A 41 0.65 -5.63 -9.94
N ASP A 42 1.66 -4.84 -10.29
CA ASP A 42 2.11 -3.67 -9.52
C ASP A 42 0.97 -2.65 -9.37
N LEU A 43 0.19 -2.41 -10.44
CA LEU A 43 -0.95 -1.49 -10.43
C LEU A 43 -2.06 -1.99 -9.49
N ILE A 44 -2.48 -3.26 -9.64
CA ILE A 44 -3.54 -3.85 -8.81
C ILE A 44 -3.18 -3.81 -7.33
N VAL A 45 -1.94 -4.16 -6.98
CA VAL A 45 -1.47 -4.15 -5.59
C VAL A 45 -1.38 -2.72 -5.05
N GLY A 46 -0.90 -1.78 -5.85
CA GLY A 46 -0.87 -0.35 -5.52
C GLY A 46 -2.26 0.20 -5.21
N ASP A 47 -3.26 -0.09 -6.05
CA ASP A 47 -4.65 0.34 -5.86
C ASP A 47 -5.30 -0.25 -4.60
N ILE A 48 -5.10 -1.55 -4.35
CA ILE A 48 -5.59 -2.20 -3.12
C ILE A 48 -4.99 -1.54 -1.88
N LEU A 49 -3.68 -1.25 -1.91
CA LEU A 49 -2.98 -0.61 -0.80
C LEU A 49 -3.46 0.82 -0.59
N LEU A 50 -3.66 1.59 -1.67
CA LEU A 50 -4.19 2.95 -1.65
C LEU A 50 -5.59 3.00 -1.06
N GLY A 51 -6.49 2.09 -1.48
CA GLY A 51 -7.83 1.97 -0.91
C GLY A 51 -7.78 1.66 0.59
N GLY A 52 -6.85 0.78 0.99
CA GLY A 52 -6.60 0.45 2.40
C GLY A 52 -6.16 1.65 3.22
N CYS A 53 -5.21 2.43 2.69
CA CYS A 53 -4.70 3.65 3.32
C CYS A 53 -5.79 4.72 3.43
N ALA A 54 -6.57 4.95 2.37
CA ALA A 54 -7.66 5.93 2.37
C ALA A 54 -8.72 5.61 3.43
N ALA A 55 -9.14 4.35 3.53
CA ALA A 55 -10.08 3.91 4.55
C ALA A 55 -9.51 3.97 5.98
N ALA A 56 -8.22 3.69 6.16
CA ALA A 56 -7.56 3.84 7.46
C ALA A 56 -7.43 5.31 7.87
N THR A 57 -7.12 6.19 6.91
CA THR A 57 -6.97 7.63 7.12
C THR A 57 -8.29 8.30 7.50
N SER A 58 -9.39 7.94 6.85
CA SER A 58 -10.71 8.51 7.17
C SER A 58 -11.14 8.18 8.61
N ILE A 59 -11.01 6.92 9.02
CA ILE A 59 -11.30 6.49 10.39
C ILE A 59 -10.29 7.04 11.39
N GLY A 60 -9.01 7.14 11.01
CA GLY A 60 -7.96 7.77 11.82
C GLY A 60 -8.22 9.26 12.06
N TYR A 61 -8.69 9.97 11.04
CA TYR A 61 -9.05 11.38 11.12
C TYR A 61 -10.21 11.60 12.07
N LEU A 62 -11.28 10.81 11.92
CA LEU A 62 -12.42 10.82 12.86
C LEU A 62 -12.00 10.45 14.28
N GLY A 63 -11.08 9.50 14.44
CA GLY A 63 -10.55 9.11 15.75
C GLY A 63 -9.70 10.20 16.42
N LYS A 64 -9.02 11.05 15.64
CA LYS A 64 -8.14 12.11 16.13
C LYS A 64 -8.89 13.40 16.46
N TYR A 65 -9.78 13.83 15.58
CA TYR A 65 -10.47 15.13 15.71
C TYR A 65 -11.90 15.00 16.22
N GLY A 66 -12.50 13.81 16.15
CA GLY A 66 -13.92 13.63 16.43
C GLY A 66 -14.82 14.33 15.40
N ASN A 67 -16.13 14.25 15.62
CA ASN A 67 -17.12 15.03 14.90
C ASN A 67 -18.35 15.26 15.78
N ASP A 68 -18.49 16.49 16.28
CA ASP A 68 -19.58 16.86 17.20
C ASP A 68 -20.97 16.72 16.56
N HIS A 69 -21.06 16.95 15.24
CA HIS A 69 -22.32 16.85 14.50
C HIS A 69 -22.92 15.43 14.52
N THR A 70 -22.09 14.40 14.62
CA THR A 70 -22.52 13.00 14.74
C THR A 70 -22.29 12.42 16.14
N GLY A 71 -21.89 13.25 17.11
CA GLY A 71 -21.56 12.82 18.47
C GLY A 71 -20.33 11.91 18.57
N TRP A 72 -19.43 11.94 17.58
CA TRP A 72 -18.21 11.12 17.58
C TRP A 72 -17.13 11.78 18.42
N LEU A 73 -16.86 11.26 19.61
CA LEU A 73 -15.78 11.77 20.46
C LEU A 73 -14.39 11.33 19.95
N PRO A 74 -13.34 12.15 20.15
CA PRO A 74 -11.97 11.80 19.80
C PRO A 74 -11.46 10.67 20.71
N VAL A 75 -11.20 9.51 20.11
CA VAL A 75 -10.71 8.31 20.81
C VAL A 75 -9.19 8.37 21.01
N CYS A 76 -8.48 9.05 20.11
CA CYS A 76 -7.02 9.14 20.16
C CYS A 76 -6.48 9.94 21.35
N ASP A 77 -7.31 10.73 22.03
CA ASP A 77 -6.91 11.48 23.23
C ASP A 77 -6.64 10.53 24.41
N HIS A 78 -7.42 9.44 24.52
CA HIS A 78 -7.22 8.43 25.55
C HIS A 78 -6.13 7.40 25.20
N PHE A 79 -5.92 7.14 23.90
CA PHE A 79 -4.97 6.14 23.39
C PHE A 79 -3.91 6.75 22.46
N ALA A 80 -3.32 7.88 22.85
CA ALA A 80 -2.41 8.66 22.01
C ALA A 80 -1.25 7.83 21.42
N LYS A 81 -0.61 6.95 22.22
CA LYS A 81 0.49 6.10 21.75
C LYS A 81 0.07 5.12 20.64
N PHE A 82 -1.15 4.59 20.69
CA PHE A 82 -1.65 3.68 19.65
C PHE A 82 -1.98 4.46 18.38
N CYS A 83 -2.60 5.62 18.53
CA CYS A 83 -2.98 6.48 17.41
C CYS A 83 -1.76 7.04 16.67
N ASP A 84 -0.70 7.40 17.40
CA ASP A 84 0.57 7.85 16.82
C ASP A 84 1.22 6.73 15.99
N ARG A 85 1.36 5.53 16.56
CA ARG A 85 1.85 4.34 15.85
C ARG A 85 1.00 4.00 14.61
N GLY A 86 -0.32 4.09 14.72
CA GLY A 86 -1.24 3.87 13.61
C GLY A 86 -1.03 4.90 12.49
N THR A 87 -0.86 6.17 12.84
CA THR A 87 -0.60 7.26 11.89
C THR A 87 0.73 7.05 11.16
N ILE A 88 1.79 6.69 11.89
CA ILE A 88 3.10 6.37 11.30
C ILE A 88 2.97 5.18 10.33
N SER A 89 2.25 4.13 10.73
CA SER A 89 2.02 2.97 9.86
C SER A 89 1.30 3.34 8.57
N ILE A 90 0.27 4.19 8.64
CA ILE A 90 -0.46 4.67 7.46
C ILE A 90 0.45 5.50 6.56
N ALA A 91 1.25 6.40 7.13
CA ALA A 91 2.19 7.22 6.39
C ALA A 91 3.24 6.39 5.63
N VAL A 92 3.78 5.35 6.28
CA VAL A 92 4.71 4.41 5.64
C VAL A 92 4.01 3.64 4.51
N SER A 93 2.77 3.17 4.70
CA SER A 93 2.03 2.51 3.62
C SER A 93 1.74 3.42 2.43
N TYR A 94 1.51 4.73 2.64
CA TYR A 94 1.42 5.71 1.54
C TYR A 94 2.74 5.84 0.77
N ALA A 95 3.88 5.81 1.46
CA ALA A 95 5.17 5.77 0.79
C ALA A 95 5.31 4.51 -0.08
N CYS A 96 4.85 3.35 0.41
CA CYS A 96 4.82 2.12 -0.39
C CYS A 96 3.97 2.26 -1.66
N VAL A 97 2.81 2.93 -1.60
CA VAL A 97 1.99 3.21 -2.80
C VAL A 97 2.80 3.99 -3.84
N VAL A 98 3.55 5.02 -3.42
CA VAL A 98 4.40 5.80 -4.33
C VAL A 98 5.48 4.92 -4.97
N PHE A 99 6.10 4.01 -4.22
CA PHE A 99 7.05 3.06 -4.78
C PHE A 99 6.41 2.13 -5.82
N TYR A 100 5.21 1.62 -5.57
CA TYR A 100 4.47 0.81 -6.55
C TYR A 100 4.15 1.59 -7.83
N LEU A 101 3.83 2.88 -7.74
CA LEU A 101 3.63 3.74 -8.91
C LEU A 101 4.92 3.92 -9.72
N ILE A 102 6.06 4.09 -9.05
CA ILE A 102 7.37 4.17 -9.72
C ILE A 102 7.68 2.85 -10.42
N LEU A 103 7.48 1.71 -9.75
CA LEU A 103 7.69 0.37 -10.33
C LEU A 103 6.77 0.14 -11.54
N ALA A 104 5.49 0.47 -11.43
CA ALA A 104 4.55 0.38 -12.55
C ALA A 104 5.01 1.25 -13.74
N SER A 105 5.45 2.49 -13.49
CA SER A 105 5.96 3.36 -14.57
C SER A 105 7.21 2.80 -15.25
N ALA A 106 8.13 2.21 -14.46
CA ALA A 106 9.33 1.57 -14.99
C ALA A 106 8.99 0.32 -15.82
N SER A 107 8.11 -0.54 -15.31
CA SER A 107 7.61 -1.74 -16.01
C SER A 107 6.89 -1.39 -17.31
N ALA A 108 6.09 -0.32 -17.32
CA ALA A 108 5.44 0.19 -18.53
C ALA A 108 6.45 0.69 -19.56
N SER A 109 7.51 1.38 -19.13
CA SER A 109 8.56 1.86 -20.03
C SER A 109 9.38 0.72 -20.63
N ALA A 110 9.64 -0.35 -19.87
CA ALA A 110 10.39 -1.53 -20.32
C ALA A 110 9.58 -2.47 -21.23
N SER A 111 8.24 -2.36 -21.21
CA SER A 111 7.35 -3.10 -22.11
C SER A 111 7.36 -2.57 -23.55
N ARG A 112 7.86 -1.35 -23.77
CA ARG A 112 7.83 -0.64 -25.06
C ARG A 112 9.11 -0.84 -25.85
#